data_AF-A0A930PFD9-F1
#
_entry.id   AF-A0A930PFD9-F1
#
_cell.length_a   1.000
_cell.length_b   1.000
_cell.length_c   1.000
_cell.angle_alpha   90.00
_cell.angle_beta   90.00
_cell.angle_gamma   90.00
#
_symmetry.space_group_name_H-M   'P 1'
#
loop_
_entity.id
_entity.type
_entity.pdbx_description
1 polymer ?
#
loop_
_entity_poly.entity_id
_entity_poly.type
_entity_poly.pdbx_seq_one_letter_code
_entity_poly.pdbx_strand_id
1 'polypeptide(L)'
;VLVHLYEWHQLLLNWINSNREGECKSFLPEPYNWKTYPVMNVEFWKKHQNTPLSDAKAMLKESHQQVMELIATFSDNELFNKGIFDWTGTSTLGSYSVSATSSHYDWAIKKIKVHIKTQ
;
A
#
# COMPACT_ATOMS: atom_id res chain seq x y z
N VAL A 1 0.71 9.33 9.58
CA VAL A 1 0.15 7.95 9.66
C VAL A 1 -0.90 7.72 8.58
N LEU A 2 -2.02 8.46 8.53
CA LEU A 2 -3.09 8.20 7.55
C LEU A 2 -2.64 8.33 6.09
N VAL A 3 -1.94 9.41 5.74
CA VAL A 3 -1.40 9.62 4.39
C VAL A 3 -0.37 8.57 3.99
N HIS A 4 0.33 7.96 4.96
CA HIS A 4 1.26 6.88 4.69
C HIS A 4 0.52 5.60 4.28
N LEU A 5 -0.60 5.28 4.95
CA LEU A 5 -1.46 4.18 4.53
C LEU A 5 -2.03 4.42 3.14
N TYR A 6 -2.52 5.65 2.88
CA TYR A 6 -3.02 6.05 1.57
C TYR A 6 -1.97 5.85 0.46
N GLU A 7 -0.75 6.35 0.63
CA GLU A 7 0.30 6.21 -0.38
C GLU A 7 0.66 4.74 -0.64
N TRP A 8 0.67 3.90 0.39
CA TRP A 8 0.88 2.46 0.21
C TRP A 8 -0.27 1.76 -0.49
N HIS A 9 -1.52 2.21 -0.31
CA HIS A 9 -2.63 1.76 -1.16
C HIS A 9 -2.41 2.16 -2.61
N GLN A 10 -1.99 3.40 -2.87
CA GLN A 10 -1.72 3.86 -4.24
C GLN A 10 -0.60 3.04 -4.91
N LEU A 11 0.46 2.69 -4.17
CA LEU A 11 1.50 1.78 -4.67
C LEU A 11 0.92 0.42 -5.07
N LEU A 12 0.11 -0.20 -4.22
CA LEU A 12 -0.52 -1.49 -4.52
C LEU A 12 -1.45 -1.42 -5.73
N LEU A 13 -2.34 -0.42 -5.78
CA LEU A 13 -3.29 -0.21 -6.87
C LEU A 13 -2.56 -0.01 -8.21
N ASN A 14 -1.60 0.90 -8.24
CA ASN A 14 -0.84 1.21 -9.45
C ASN A 14 -0.03 0.00 -9.91
N TRP A 15 0.63 -0.69 -8.98
CA TRP A 15 1.44 -1.86 -9.31
C TRP A 15 0.61 -2.99 -9.91
N ILE A 16 -0.53 -3.34 -9.31
CA ILE A 16 -1.41 -4.39 -9.83
C ILE A 16 -1.99 -3.99 -11.19
N ASN A 17 -2.55 -2.79 -11.31
CA ASN A 17 -3.23 -2.37 -12.53
C ASN A 17 -2.26 -2.29 -13.72
N SER A 18 -1.10 -1.65 -13.54
CA SER A 18 -0.11 -1.56 -14.61
C SER A 18 0.41 -2.92 -15.05
N ASN A 19 0.69 -3.84 -14.11
CA ASN A 19 1.15 -5.18 -14.50
C ASN A 19 0.05 -6.04 -15.13
N ARG A 20 -1.23 -5.84 -14.78
CA ARG A 20 -2.36 -6.47 -15.49
C ARG A 20 -2.50 -5.95 -16.93
N GLU A 21 -2.10 -4.71 -17.18
CA GLU A 21 -2.05 -4.09 -18.52
C GLU A 21 -0.78 -4.46 -19.31
N GLY A 22 0.11 -5.28 -18.74
CA GLY A 22 1.35 -5.72 -19.38
C GLY A 22 2.53 -4.76 -19.21
N GLU A 23 2.38 -3.69 -18.42
CA GLU A 23 3.50 -2.83 -18.04
C GLU A 23 4.32 -3.51 -16.94
N CYS A 24 5.54 -3.97 -17.26
CA CYS A 24 6.43 -4.59 -16.28
C CYS A 24 6.88 -3.56 -15.24
N LYS A 25 6.12 -3.42 -14.15
CA LYS A 25 6.40 -2.47 -13.06
C LYS A 25 6.77 -3.18 -11.77
N SER A 26 7.78 -2.63 -11.09
CA SER A 26 8.10 -3.00 -9.71
C SER A 26 7.10 -2.40 -8.73
N PHE A 27 6.91 -3.05 -7.58
CA PHE A 27 6.02 -2.54 -6.51
C PHE A 27 6.47 -1.18 -5.98
N LEU A 28 7.79 -1.02 -5.79
CA LEU A 28 8.38 0.25 -5.44
C LEU A 28 8.77 1.00 -6.73
N PRO A 29 8.34 2.25 -6.91
CA PRO A 29 8.66 3.02 -8.10
C PRO A 29 10.14 3.41 -8.09
N GLU A 30 10.73 3.53 -9.28
CA GLU A 30 12.08 4.09 -9.41
C GLU A 30 12.15 5.52 -8.84
N PRO A 31 13.27 5.91 -8.20
CA PRO A 31 14.52 5.17 -8.02
C PRO A 31 14.56 4.28 -6.76
N TYR A 32 13.41 3.99 -6.14
CA TYR A 32 13.35 3.31 -4.85
C TYR A 32 13.36 1.79 -4.96
N ASN A 33 13.92 1.14 -3.94
CA ASN A 33 13.90 -0.30 -3.75
C ASN A 33 13.74 -0.62 -2.26
N TRP A 34 13.70 -1.90 -1.88
CA TRP A 34 13.48 -2.31 -0.49
C TRP A 34 14.55 -1.84 0.51
N LYS A 35 15.72 -1.38 0.04
CA LYS A 35 16.73 -0.75 0.91
C LYS A 35 16.52 0.76 1.03
N THR A 36 15.96 1.41 0.00
CA THR A 36 15.82 2.88 -0.09
C THR A 36 14.38 3.37 0.10
N TYR A 37 13.40 2.48 0.24
CA TYR A 37 12.00 2.83 0.53
C TYR A 37 11.81 3.68 1.81
N PRO A 38 12.67 3.64 2.85
CA PRO A 38 12.51 4.58 3.95
C PRO A 38 12.65 6.04 3.50
N VAL A 39 13.47 6.32 2.49
CA VAL A 39 13.59 7.66 1.87
C VAL A 39 12.29 8.01 1.15
N MET A 40 11.72 7.09 0.37
CA MET A 40 10.40 7.27 -0.27
C MET A 40 9.31 7.62 0.76
N ASN A 41 9.31 6.95 1.91
CA ASN A 41 8.36 7.24 2.98
C ASN A 41 8.50 8.64 3.56
N VAL A 42 9.73 9.18 3.62
CA VAL A 42 9.97 10.58 3.99
C VAL A 42 9.44 11.52 2.92
N GLU A 43 9.60 11.19 1.64
CA GLU A 43 9.03 11.99 0.55
C GLU A 43 7.50 11.99 0.55
N PHE A 44 6.84 10.85 0.84
CA PHE A 44 5.40 10.81 1.10
C PHE A 44 4.99 11.73 2.25
N TRP A 45 5.74 11.71 3.34
CA TRP A 45 5.48 12.62 4.45
C TRP A 45 5.62 14.09 4.01
N LYS A 46 6.69 14.47 3.31
CA LYS A 46 6.90 15.83 2.80
C LYS A 46 5.79 16.28 1.85
N LYS A 47 5.35 15.41 0.93
CA LYS A 47 4.26 15.66 -0.02
C LYS A 47 2.96 16.08 0.68
N HIS A 48 2.70 15.52 1.85
CA HIS A 48 1.43 15.68 2.56
C HIS A 48 1.48 16.65 3.75
N GLN A 49 2.50 17.52 3.86
CA GLN A 49 2.59 18.48 4.97
C GLN A 49 1.40 19.45 5.03
N ASN A 50 0.82 19.77 3.88
CA ASN A 50 -0.33 20.68 3.78
C ASN A 50 -1.67 19.95 3.65
N THR A 51 -1.69 18.61 3.78
CA THR A 51 -2.94 17.84 3.67
C THR A 51 -3.72 17.90 4.99
N PRO A 52 -4.93 18.48 4.99
CA PRO A 52 -5.79 18.51 6.18
C PRO A 52 -6.13 17.11 6.69
N LEU A 53 -6.39 16.98 7.99
CA LEU A 53 -6.76 15.70 8.58
C LEU A 53 -8.08 15.14 7.99
N SER A 54 -9.04 16.02 7.67
CA SER A 54 -10.29 15.64 6.99
C SER A 54 -10.00 14.91 5.68
N ASP A 55 -9.09 15.46 4.90
CA ASP A 55 -8.78 15.01 3.56
C ASP A 55 -7.97 13.71 3.65
N ALA A 56 -6.99 13.64 4.55
CA ALA A 56 -6.24 12.40 4.81
C ALA A 56 -7.15 11.23 5.23
N LYS A 57 -8.23 11.49 5.99
CA LYS A 57 -9.24 10.47 6.34
C LYS A 57 -10.07 10.06 5.12
N ALA A 58 -10.51 11.02 4.31
CA ALA A 58 -11.28 10.76 3.09
C ALA A 58 -10.46 9.94 2.09
N MET A 59 -9.22 10.38 1.80
CA MET A 59 -8.28 9.69 0.92
C MET A 59 -7.99 8.26 1.37
N LEU A 60 -7.77 8.04 2.67
CA LEU A 60 -7.56 6.70 3.20
C LEU A 60 -8.81 5.82 3.05
N LYS A 61 -10.00 6.36 3.34
CA LYS A 61 -11.26 5.62 3.22
C LYS A 61 -11.54 5.21 1.77
N GLU A 62 -11.38 6.15 0.84
CA GLU A 62 -11.59 5.91 -0.59
C GLU A 62 -10.59 4.90 -1.15
N SER A 63 -9.30 5.10 -0.89
CA SER A 63 -8.27 4.16 -1.35
C SER A 63 -8.40 2.76 -0.73
N HIS A 64 -8.86 2.66 0.53
CA HIS A 64 -9.17 1.36 1.12
C HIS A 64 -10.28 0.65 0.35
N GLN A 65 -11.37 1.35 0.03
CA GLN A 65 -12.46 0.78 -0.76
C GLN A 65 -11.97 0.27 -2.11
N GLN A 66 -11.20 1.08 -2.84
CA GLN A 66 -10.60 0.69 -4.12
C GLN A 66 -9.71 -0.55 -4.01
N VAL A 67 -8.88 -0.63 -2.96
CA VAL A 67 -8.01 -1.80 -2.73
C VAL A 67 -8.85 -3.05 -2.44
N MET A 68 -9.90 -2.95 -1.61
CA MET A 68 -10.75 -4.09 -1.30
C MET A 68 -11.54 -4.57 -2.52
N GLU A 69 -12.07 -3.64 -3.32
CA GLU A 69 -12.72 -3.94 -4.60
C GLU A 69 -11.76 -4.64 -5.56
N LEU A 70 -10.51 -4.16 -5.69
CA LEU A 70 -9.50 -4.78 -6.54
C LEU A 70 -9.12 -6.18 -6.05
N ILE A 71 -8.87 -6.35 -4.75
CA ILE A 71 -8.53 -7.67 -4.16
C ILE A 71 -9.65 -8.67 -4.39
N ALA A 72 -10.91 -8.25 -4.27
CA ALA A 72 -12.08 -9.10 -4.50
C ALA A 72 -12.21 -9.59 -5.95
N THR A 73 -11.48 -9.01 -6.91
CA THR A 73 -11.45 -9.50 -8.30
C THR A 73 -10.58 -10.74 -8.50
N PHE A 74 -9.75 -11.10 -7.51
CA PHE A 74 -8.85 -12.25 -7.60
C PHE A 74 -9.41 -13.47 -6.89
N SER A 75 -9.13 -14.64 -7.45
CA SER A 75 -9.40 -15.94 -6.82
C SER A 75 -8.39 -16.26 -5.71
N ASP A 76 -8.74 -17.22 -4.84
CA ASP A 76 -7.81 -17.73 -3.82
C ASP A 76 -6.51 -18.27 -4.44
N ASN A 77 -6.61 -18.90 -5.61
CA ASN A 77 -5.43 -19.39 -6.32
C ASN A 77 -4.50 -18.24 -6.71
N GLU A 78 -5.04 -17.16 -7.27
CA GLU A 78 -4.29 -15.96 -7.65
C GLU A 78 -3.70 -15.22 -6.45
N LEU A 79 -4.40 -15.21 -5.32
CA LEU A 79 -3.95 -14.51 -4.12
C LEU A 79 -2.88 -15.29 -3.35
N PHE A 80 -3.00 -16.62 -3.26
CA PHE A 80 -2.25 -17.40 -2.27
C PHE A 80 -1.24 -18.38 -2.85
N ASN A 81 -1.16 -18.54 -4.18
CA ASN A 81 -0.12 -19.35 -4.82
C ASN A 81 0.99 -18.49 -5.44
N LYS A 82 2.20 -19.05 -5.46
CA LYS A 82 3.38 -18.45 -6.09
C LYS A 82 3.39 -18.74 -7.59
N GLY A 83 4.00 -17.84 -8.37
CA GLY A 83 4.18 -18.04 -9.81
C GLY A 83 2.90 -17.94 -10.64
N ILE A 84 1.79 -17.46 -10.05
CA ILE A 84 0.59 -17.12 -10.82
C ILE A 84 0.81 -15.84 -11.62
N PHE A 85 1.52 -14.88 -11.01
CA PHE A 85 1.87 -13.61 -11.63
C PHE A 85 3.39 -13.45 -11.61
N ASP A 86 4.02 -13.33 -12.78
CA ASP A 86 5.48 -13.23 -12.89
C ASP A 86 6.04 -12.01 -12.11
N TRP A 87 5.25 -10.94 -12.02
CA TRP A 87 5.61 -9.70 -11.35
C TRP A 87 5.57 -9.77 -9.82
N THR A 88 5.05 -10.84 -9.19
CA THR A 88 5.12 -11.01 -7.73
C THR A 88 6.45 -11.59 -7.24
N GLY A 89 7.32 -12.01 -8.16
CA GLY A 89 8.62 -12.63 -7.86
C GLY A 89 8.47 -13.90 -7.02
N THR A 90 9.18 -14.00 -5.89
CA THR A 90 9.15 -15.17 -5.00
C THR A 90 7.99 -15.16 -3.99
N SER A 91 7.18 -14.09 -3.99
CA SER A 91 6.07 -13.87 -3.06
C SER A 91 4.72 -14.12 -3.74
N THR A 92 3.64 -14.08 -2.96
CA THR A 92 2.26 -14.18 -3.47
C THR A 92 1.63 -12.79 -3.56
N LEU A 93 0.63 -12.62 -4.42
CA LEU A 93 -0.13 -11.36 -4.50
C LEU A 93 -0.75 -10.99 -3.15
N GLY A 94 -1.36 -11.98 -2.48
CA GLY A 94 -1.96 -11.80 -1.16
C GLY A 94 -0.96 -11.30 -0.11
N SER A 95 0.32 -11.66 -0.19
CA SER A 95 1.36 -11.16 0.72
C SER A 95 1.60 -9.65 0.55
N TYR A 96 1.61 -9.15 -0.69
CA TYR A 96 1.69 -7.71 -0.97
C TYR A 96 0.43 -6.98 -0.49
N SER A 97 -0.74 -7.55 -0.75
CA SER A 97 -2.02 -7.01 -0.28
C SER A 97 -2.05 -6.90 1.24
N VAL A 98 -1.66 -7.93 1.98
CA VAL A 98 -1.57 -7.92 3.45
C VAL A 98 -0.57 -6.86 3.93
N SER A 99 0.59 -6.75 3.27
CA SER A 99 1.62 -5.76 3.61
C SER A 99 1.14 -4.32 3.47
N ALA A 100 0.29 -4.02 2.47
CA ALA A 100 -0.23 -2.69 2.24
C ALA A 100 -1.54 -2.40 2.98
N THR A 101 -2.24 -3.44 3.47
CA THR A 101 -3.55 -3.33 4.14
C THR A 101 -3.49 -3.79 5.60
N SER A 102 -3.98 -4.99 5.93
CA SER A 102 -4.23 -5.45 7.31
C SER A 102 -3.03 -5.29 8.24
N SER A 103 -1.84 -5.76 7.83
CA SER A 103 -0.60 -5.61 8.62
C SER A 103 -0.25 -4.13 8.80
N HIS A 104 -0.51 -3.32 7.78
CA HIS A 104 -0.23 -1.89 7.82
C HIS A 104 -1.21 -1.14 8.73
N TYR A 105 -2.48 -1.54 8.74
CA TYR A 105 -3.50 -1.01 9.64
C TYR A 105 -3.17 -1.32 11.09
N ASP A 106 -2.70 -2.54 11.39
CA ASP A 106 -2.24 -2.90 12.74
C ASP A 106 -1.10 -2.00 13.21
N TRP A 107 -0.12 -1.71 12.34
CA TRP A 107 0.93 -0.75 12.63
C TRP A 107 0.37 0.64 12.91
N ALA A 108 -0.53 1.13 12.06
CA ALA A 108 -1.10 2.47 12.18
C ALA A 108 -1.91 2.63 13.47
N ILE A 109 -2.74 1.64 13.82
CA ILE A 109 -3.53 1.62 15.06
C ILE A 109 -2.60 1.68 16.27
N LYS A 110 -1.51 0.90 16.27
CA LYS A 110 -0.51 0.95 17.36
C LYS A 110 0.11 2.34 17.47
N LYS A 111 0.51 2.96 16.35
CA LYS A 111 1.10 4.32 16.35
C LYS A 111 0.12 5.37 16.86
N ILE A 112 -1.14 5.33 16.44
CA ILE A 112 -2.18 6.27 16.87
C ILE A 112 -2.47 6.12 18.36
N LYS A 113 -2.62 4.88 18.86
CA LYS A 113 -2.86 4.62 20.29
C LYS A 113 -1.72 5.13 21.16
N VAL A 114 -0.46 4.95 20.73
CA VAL A 114 0.70 5.49 21.45
C VAL A 114 0.61 7.01 21.49
N HIS A 115 0.38 7.66 20.35
CA HIS A 115 0.29 9.11 20.29
C HIS A 115 -0.79 9.67 21.23
N ILE A 116 -2.01 9.11 21.20
CA ILE A 116 -3.12 9.52 22.09
C ILE A 116 -2.75 9.40 23.57
N LYS A 117 -1.98 8.38 23.96
CA LYS A 117 -1.56 8.20 25.37
C LYS A 117 -0.46 9.16 25.80
N THR A 118 0.30 9.70 24.86
CA THR A 118 1.47 10.56 25.10
C THR A 118 1.18 12.04 24.87
N GLN A 119 -0.05 12.38 24.47
CA GLN A 119 -0.59 13.73 24.41
C GLN A 119 -1.34 14.02 25.71
#